data_AF-A0A953AWF2-F1
#
_entry.id   AF-A0A953AWF2-F1
#
_cell.length_a   1.000
_cell.length_b   1.000
_cell.length_c   1.000
_cell.angle_alpha   90.00
_cell.angle_beta   90.00
_cell.angle_gamma   90.00
#
_symmetry.space_group_name_H-M   'P 1'
#
loop_
_entity.id
_entity.type
_entity.pdbx_description
1 polymer ?
#
loop_
_entity_poly.entity_id
_entity_poly.type
_entity_poly.pdbx_seq_one_letter_code
_entity_poly.pdbx_strand_id
1 'polypeptide(L)'
;MARYWVIGGEYADTRFDRPAEGAEERRYGPFATYAEAKAEWARRAWATVDDAHVRYRIEQDGRDGPQTEWWIVGGAYENTRFHEPVGGHETWHGPFRTRGEAMAEWRRLAWASVDDALTRYRIEQRRRDAPPPESERPA
;
A
#
# COMPACT_ATOMS: atom_id res chain seq x y z
N MET A 1 14.47 -4.63 2.40
CA MET A 1 14.94 -3.91 1.19
C MET A 1 13.90 -4.16 0.11
N ALA A 2 13.49 -3.15 -0.65
CA ALA A 2 12.50 -3.33 -1.71
C ALA A 2 13.03 -4.27 -2.80
N ARG A 3 12.36 -5.39 -3.04
CA ARG A 3 12.64 -6.28 -4.17
C ARG A 3 11.69 -5.96 -5.32
N TYR A 4 12.22 -5.90 -6.54
CA TYR A 4 11.43 -5.64 -7.75
C TYR A 4 11.40 -6.88 -8.64
N TRP A 5 10.28 -7.09 -9.32
CA TRP A 5 10.06 -8.21 -10.22
C TRP A 5 9.54 -7.68 -11.55
N VAL A 6 10.04 -8.21 -12.65
CA VAL A 6 9.46 -8.00 -13.97
C VAL A 6 8.56 -9.18 -14.27
N ILE A 7 7.29 -8.92 -14.56
CA ILE A 7 6.26 -9.94 -14.66
C ILE A 7 5.49 -9.73 -15.96
N GLY A 8 5.29 -10.81 -16.71
CA GLY A 8 4.56 -10.72 -17.96
C GLY A 8 4.73 -11.94 -18.85
N GLY A 9 4.08 -11.88 -19.99
CA GLY A 9 4.03 -12.96 -20.96
C GLY A 9 3.06 -12.61 -22.07
N GLU A 10 2.63 -13.64 -22.78
CA GLU A 10 1.62 -13.56 -23.85
C GLU A 10 0.21 -13.63 -23.23
N TYR A 11 -0.66 -12.73 -23.66
CA TYR A 11 -2.04 -12.62 -23.21
C TYR A 11 -3.00 -13.03 -24.32
N ALA A 12 -4.20 -13.47 -23.95
CA ALA A 12 -5.22 -13.88 -24.91
C ALA A 12 -5.73 -12.71 -25.77
N ASP A 13 -5.63 -11.48 -25.25
CA ASP A 13 -6.03 -10.26 -25.94
C ASP A 13 -5.22 -9.04 -25.46
N THR A 14 -5.43 -7.90 -26.11
CA THR A 14 -4.80 -6.62 -25.79
C THR A 14 -5.40 -5.94 -24.56
N ARG A 15 -6.30 -6.59 -23.81
CA ARG A 15 -6.74 -6.11 -22.49
C ARG A 15 -5.76 -6.53 -21.40
N PHE A 16 -4.98 -7.58 -21.66
CA PHE A 16 -3.96 -8.11 -20.75
C PHE A 16 -4.54 -8.63 -19.42
N ASP A 17 -5.79 -9.10 -19.45
CA ASP A 17 -6.49 -9.62 -18.26
C ASP A 17 -6.30 -11.13 -18.08
N ARG A 18 -6.01 -11.87 -19.16
CA ARG A 18 -5.84 -13.33 -19.15
C ARG A 18 -4.63 -13.74 -20.00
N PRO A 19 -3.76 -14.63 -19.50
CA PRO A 19 -2.70 -15.21 -20.33
C PRO A 19 -3.28 -15.99 -21.53
N ALA A 20 -2.51 -16.08 -22.62
CA ALA A 20 -2.88 -16.86 -23.79
C ALA A 20 -2.96 -18.37 -23.47
N GLU A 21 -3.67 -19.15 -24.28
CA GLU A 21 -3.83 -20.58 -24.07
C GLU A 21 -2.46 -21.29 -24.17
N GLY A 22 -2.04 -21.95 -23.08
CA GLY A 22 -0.71 -22.57 -22.98
C GLY A 22 0.43 -21.60 -22.64
N ALA A 23 0.16 -20.31 -22.52
CA ALA A 23 1.11 -19.32 -22.03
C ALA A 23 0.98 -19.12 -20.51
N GLU A 24 2.11 -18.90 -19.85
CA GLU A 24 2.16 -18.56 -18.43
C GLU A 24 2.81 -17.19 -18.23
N GLU A 25 2.28 -16.45 -17.26
CA GLU A 25 2.89 -15.19 -16.83
C GLU A 25 4.19 -15.49 -16.07
N ARG A 26 5.32 -15.07 -16.64
CA ARG A 26 6.65 -15.35 -16.08
C ARG A 26 7.08 -14.21 -15.17
N ARG A 27 7.65 -14.57 -14.01
CA ARG A 27 8.25 -13.63 -13.06
C ARG A 27 9.77 -13.69 -13.16
N TYR A 28 10.40 -12.54 -13.35
CA TYR A 28 11.85 -12.38 -13.45
C TYR A 28 12.35 -11.48 -12.32
N GLY A 29 13.37 -11.93 -11.60
CA GLY A 29 13.90 -11.25 -10.42
C GLY A 29 14.28 -12.23 -9.30
N PRO A 30 14.42 -11.74 -8.05
CA PRO A 30 14.22 -10.36 -7.62
C PRO A 30 15.39 -9.43 -8.02
N PHE A 31 15.06 -8.21 -8.39
CA PHE A 31 16.02 -7.11 -8.60
C PHE A 31 16.11 -6.25 -7.34
N ALA A 32 17.30 -5.75 -7.03
CA ALA A 32 17.53 -4.95 -5.83
C ALA A 32 17.08 -3.50 -6.03
N THR A 33 17.07 -3.01 -7.27
CA THR A 33 16.64 -1.65 -7.61
C THR A 33 15.59 -1.62 -8.72
N TYR A 34 14.78 -0.56 -8.72
CA TYR A 34 13.83 -0.31 -9.81
C TYR A 34 14.56 -0.11 -11.14
N ALA A 35 15.78 0.44 -11.13
CA ALA A 35 16.58 0.66 -12.33
C ALA A 35 17.00 -0.68 -12.99
N GLU A 36 17.43 -1.66 -12.19
CA GLU A 36 17.73 -3.02 -12.67
C GLU A 36 16.49 -3.69 -13.26
N ALA A 37 15.35 -3.61 -12.55
CA ALA A 37 14.09 -4.14 -13.06
C ALA A 37 13.65 -3.43 -14.36
N LYS A 38 13.86 -2.11 -14.47
CA LYS A 38 13.54 -1.33 -15.68
C LYS A 38 14.41 -1.72 -16.86
N ALA A 39 15.71 -1.97 -16.65
CA ALA A 39 16.60 -2.44 -17.70
C ALA A 39 16.14 -3.80 -18.25
N GLU A 40 15.77 -4.71 -17.36
CA GLU A 40 15.31 -6.05 -17.73
C GLU A 40 13.91 -6.04 -18.37
N TRP A 41 13.00 -5.18 -17.88
CA TRP A 41 11.72 -4.90 -18.51
C TRP A 41 11.91 -4.36 -19.93
N ALA A 42 12.76 -3.36 -20.11
CA ALA A 42 13.03 -2.76 -21.42
C ALA A 42 13.60 -3.79 -22.40
N ARG A 43 14.55 -4.62 -21.96
CA ARG A 43 15.11 -5.70 -22.76
C ARG A 43 14.04 -6.63 -23.32
N ARG A 44 13.07 -7.02 -22.49
CA ARG A 44 11.96 -7.90 -22.93
C ARG A 44 10.93 -7.19 -23.78
N ALA A 45 10.52 -5.99 -23.38
CA ALA A 45 9.56 -5.19 -24.13
C ALA A 45 10.06 -4.92 -25.55
N TRP A 46 11.35 -4.58 -25.72
CA TRP A 46 11.95 -4.39 -27.04
C TRP A 46 12.11 -5.70 -27.82
N ALA A 47 12.37 -6.83 -27.15
CA ALA A 47 12.46 -8.13 -27.82
C ALA A 47 11.11 -8.64 -28.34
N THR A 48 9.99 -8.12 -27.83
CA THR A 48 8.63 -8.53 -28.21
C THR A 48 7.81 -7.33 -28.70
N VAL A 49 8.47 -6.30 -29.24
CA VAL A 49 7.81 -5.03 -29.62
C VAL A 49 6.77 -5.22 -30.74
N ASP A 50 6.99 -6.21 -31.61
CA ASP A 50 6.11 -6.52 -32.73
C ASP A 50 4.89 -7.37 -32.32
N ASP A 51 4.85 -7.85 -31.06
CA ASP A 51 3.76 -8.66 -30.53
C ASP A 51 2.85 -7.84 -29.59
N ALA A 52 1.67 -7.48 -30.09
CA ALA A 52 0.68 -6.70 -29.34
C ALA A 52 0.06 -7.46 -28.15
N HIS A 53 0.17 -8.79 -28.12
CA HIS A 53 -0.35 -9.62 -27.05
C HIS A 53 0.66 -9.85 -25.93
N VAL A 54 1.92 -9.43 -26.10
CA VAL A 54 2.95 -9.59 -25.07
C VAL A 54 3.12 -8.30 -24.28
N ARG A 55 2.99 -8.40 -22.95
CA ARG A 55 3.18 -7.25 -22.06
C ARG A 55 3.93 -7.64 -20.79
N TYR A 56 4.88 -6.80 -20.41
CA TYR A 56 5.61 -6.89 -19.15
C TYR A 56 5.33 -5.67 -18.26
N ARG A 57 5.19 -5.91 -16.96
CA ARG A 57 5.03 -4.91 -15.90
C ARG A 57 6.08 -5.10 -14.82
N ILE A 58 6.40 -4.05 -14.08
CA ILE A 58 7.30 -4.12 -12.92
C ILE A 58 6.43 -4.09 -11.67
N GLU A 59 6.57 -5.09 -10.81
CA GLU A 59 5.94 -5.13 -9.50
C GLU A 59 7.01 -5.01 -8.40
N GLN A 60 6.70 -4.25 -7.35
CA GLN A 60 7.48 -4.27 -6.12
C GLN A 60 6.91 -5.36 -5.22
N ASP A 61 7.77 -6.22 -4.67
CA ASP A 61 7.37 -7.27 -3.73
C ASP A 61 6.75 -6.62 -2.48
N GLY A 62 5.44 -6.79 -2.32
CA GLY A 62 4.69 -6.24 -1.18
C GLY A 62 5.08 -6.83 0.17
N ARG A 63 5.84 -7.94 0.19
CA ARG A 63 6.46 -8.45 1.43
C ARG A 63 7.59 -7.56 1.94
N ASP A 64 8.19 -6.75 1.07
CA ASP A 64 9.07 -5.63 1.44
C ASP A 64 8.47 -4.28 1.04
N GLY A 65 7.14 -4.17 1.09
CA GLY A 65 6.48 -2.87 1.12
C GLY A 65 7.10 -1.99 2.22
N PRO A 66 6.89 -0.67 2.19
CA PRO A 66 7.43 0.20 3.23
C PRO A 66 7.13 -0.44 4.60
N GLN A 67 8.17 -0.62 5.43
CA GLN A 67 8.03 -1.08 6.82
C GLN A 67 7.20 -0.11 7.66
N THR A 68 6.57 0.87 7.03
CA THR A 68 5.89 2.01 7.58
C THR A 68 4.47 1.99 7.06
N GLU A 69 3.56 1.70 7.97
CA GLU A 69 2.13 1.71 7.75
C GLU A 69 1.55 3.01 8.28
N TRP A 70 0.54 3.51 7.59
CA TRP A 70 -0.15 4.74 7.97
C TRP A 70 -1.52 4.36 8.53
N TRP A 71 -1.87 4.93 9.66
CA TRP A 71 -3.14 4.71 10.34
C TRP A 71 -3.83 6.04 10.54
N ILE A 72 -5.16 6.05 10.55
CA ILE A 72 -5.92 7.20 11.03
C ILE A 72 -6.46 6.83 12.39
N VAL A 73 -6.15 7.64 13.38
CA VAL A 73 -6.51 7.39 14.77
C VAL A 73 -7.31 8.56 15.29
N GLY A 74 -8.40 8.26 15.99
CA GLY A 74 -9.22 9.29 16.62
C GLY A 74 -10.68 8.87 16.76
N GLY A 75 -11.55 9.87 16.89
CA GLY A 75 -12.97 9.68 17.16
C GLY A 75 -13.51 10.85 17.95
N ALA A 76 -14.66 10.66 18.61
CA ALA A 76 -15.25 11.63 19.51
C ALA A 76 -14.52 11.64 20.86
N TYR A 77 -14.33 12.82 21.44
CA TYR A 77 -13.72 13.02 22.75
C TYR A 77 -14.72 13.67 23.72
N GLU A 78 -14.52 13.46 25.02
CA GLU A 78 -15.40 14.05 26.04
C GLU A 78 -15.31 15.58 26.08
N ASN A 79 -14.18 16.14 25.64
CA ASN A 79 -13.94 17.57 25.61
C ASN A 79 -12.90 17.96 24.54
N THR A 80 -12.78 19.27 24.30
CA THR A 80 -11.89 19.87 23.29
C THR A 80 -10.40 19.81 23.64
N ARG A 81 -10.01 19.13 24.72
CA ARG A 81 -8.60 18.81 24.99
C ARG A 81 -8.14 17.54 24.28
N PHE A 82 -9.09 16.73 23.79
CA PHE A 82 -8.81 15.52 23.00
C PHE A 82 -7.91 14.50 23.71
N HIS A 83 -8.09 14.33 25.03
CA HIS A 83 -7.36 13.33 25.84
C HIS A 83 -8.20 12.10 26.17
N GLU A 84 -9.50 12.28 26.36
CA GLU A 84 -10.43 11.23 26.80
C GLU A 84 -11.38 10.92 25.64
N PRO A 85 -11.16 9.84 24.88
CA PRO A 85 -12.08 9.41 23.85
C PRO A 85 -13.38 8.88 24.47
N VAL A 86 -14.51 9.17 23.84
CA VAL A 86 -15.82 8.63 24.23
C VAL A 86 -15.76 7.10 24.10
N GLY A 87 -16.06 6.40 25.19
CA GLY A 87 -15.94 4.93 25.24
C GLY A 87 -14.54 4.41 25.58
N GLY A 88 -13.62 5.29 25.97
CA GLY A 88 -12.33 4.93 26.56
C GLY A 88 -11.25 4.45 25.57
N HIS A 89 -11.54 4.44 24.26
CA HIS A 89 -10.56 4.08 23.23
C HIS A 89 -10.77 4.86 21.93
N GLU A 90 -9.68 5.14 21.22
CA GLU A 90 -9.73 5.74 19.89
C GLU A 90 -10.00 4.67 18.83
N THR A 91 -10.65 5.06 17.74
CA THR A 91 -10.84 4.19 16.56
C THR A 91 -9.60 4.25 15.68
N TRP A 92 -9.20 3.10 15.15
CA TRP A 92 -8.07 2.94 14.24
C TRP A 92 -8.56 2.53 12.86
N HIS A 93 -8.26 3.34 11.84
CA HIS A 93 -8.55 3.04 10.43
C HIS A 93 -7.24 2.77 9.68
N GLY A 94 -7.13 1.64 8.98
CA GLY A 94 -5.92 1.22 8.27
C GLY A 94 -5.66 -0.29 8.35
N PRO A 95 -4.43 -0.76 8.06
CA PRO A 95 -3.27 0.04 7.65
C PRO A 95 -3.33 0.49 6.19
N PHE A 96 -2.92 1.74 5.93
CA PHE A 96 -2.69 2.27 4.58
C PHE A 96 -1.22 2.13 4.18
N ARG A 97 -0.97 1.80 2.91
CA ARG A 97 0.39 1.56 2.39
C ARG A 97 1.10 2.84 2.02
N THR A 98 0.34 3.90 1.75
CA THR A 98 0.89 5.23 1.45
C THR A 98 0.26 6.32 2.31
N ARG A 99 1.03 7.39 2.54
CA ARG A 99 0.50 8.60 3.20
C ARG A 99 -0.65 9.23 2.40
N GLY A 100 -0.65 9.06 1.07
CA GLY A 100 -1.69 9.59 0.19
C GLY A 100 -3.05 8.93 0.42
N GLU A 101 -3.07 7.60 0.51
CA GLU A 101 -4.26 6.83 0.88
C GLU A 101 -4.80 7.23 2.26
N ALA A 102 -3.90 7.29 3.26
CA ALA A 102 -4.28 7.74 4.61
C ALA A 102 -4.80 9.19 4.62
N MET A 103 -4.23 10.09 3.82
CA MET A 103 -4.69 11.47 3.70
C MET A 103 -6.07 11.57 3.06
N ALA A 104 -6.34 10.75 2.03
CA ALA A 104 -7.66 10.72 1.38
C ALA A 104 -8.74 10.25 2.37
N GLU A 105 -8.47 9.19 3.12
CA GLU A 105 -9.41 8.68 4.11
C GLU A 105 -9.54 9.62 5.33
N TRP A 106 -8.45 10.24 5.79
CA TRP A 106 -8.52 11.24 6.85
C TRP A 106 -9.39 12.43 6.44
N ARG A 107 -9.26 12.91 5.20
CA ARG A 107 -10.13 13.96 4.66
C ARG A 107 -11.59 13.53 4.66
N ARG A 108 -11.88 12.29 4.25
CA ARG A 108 -13.24 11.74 4.25
C ARG A 108 -13.84 11.75 5.65
N LEU A 109 -13.10 11.27 6.65
CA LEU A 109 -13.55 11.24 8.05
C LEU A 109 -13.73 12.65 8.63
N ALA A 110 -12.75 13.54 8.42
CA ALA A 110 -12.82 14.92 8.89
C ALA A 110 -14.00 15.70 8.29
N TRP A 111 -14.30 15.49 7.00
CA TRP A 111 -15.48 16.08 6.36
C TRP A 111 -16.79 15.49 6.85
N ALA A 112 -16.82 14.18 7.12
CA ALA A 112 -18.01 13.52 7.66
C ALA A 112 -18.35 13.99 9.09
N SER A 113 -17.35 14.45 9.85
CA SER A 113 -17.49 14.94 11.22
C SER A 113 -17.28 16.46 11.35
N VAL A 114 -17.41 17.22 10.26
CA VAL A 114 -17.04 18.65 10.24
C VAL A 114 -17.83 19.50 11.23
N ASP A 115 -19.07 19.11 11.50
CA ASP A 115 -19.98 19.81 12.42
C ASP A 115 -19.82 19.37 13.89
N ASP A 116 -18.98 18.37 14.16
CA ASP A 116 -18.72 17.89 15.52
C ASP A 116 -17.35 18.37 16.02
N ALA A 117 -17.36 19.43 16.83
CA ALA A 117 -16.16 20.02 17.42
C ALA A 117 -15.42 19.08 18.40
N LEU A 118 -16.08 18.01 18.86
CA LEU A 118 -15.49 17.02 19.76
C LEU A 118 -14.91 15.82 19.01
N THR A 119 -15.12 15.71 17.70
CA THR A 119 -14.54 14.65 16.88
C THR A 119 -13.26 15.12 16.21
N ARG A 120 -12.18 14.35 16.39
CA ARG A 120 -10.88 14.64 15.78
C ARG A 120 -10.19 13.37 15.32
N TYR A 121 -9.56 13.45 14.14
CA TYR A 121 -8.73 12.39 13.59
C TYR A 121 -7.31 12.90 13.31
N ARG A 122 -6.31 12.03 13.46
CA ARG A 122 -4.92 12.29 13.08
C ARG A 122 -4.36 11.12 12.29
N ILE A 123 -3.32 11.37 11.48
CA ILE A 123 -2.60 10.32 10.76
C ILE A 123 -1.37 9.93 11.58
N GLU A 124 -1.30 8.67 11.96
CA GLU A 124 -0.20 8.05 12.66
C GLU A 124 0.66 7.23 11.71
N GLN A 125 1.98 7.33 11.87
CA GLN A 125 2.96 6.53 11.15
C GLN A 125 3.46 5.43 12.08
N ARG A 126 3.19 4.16 11.77
CA ARG A 126 3.70 3.03 12.55
C ARG A 126 4.66 2.20 11.74
N ARG A 127 5.76 1.78 12.37
CA ARG A 127 6.58 0.73 11.78
C ARG A 127 5.90 -0.62 12.00
N ARG A 128 5.77 -1.42 10.94
CA ARG A 128 5.15 -2.75 10.97
C ARG A 128 5.87 -3.71 11.92
N ASP A 129 7.17 -3.49 12.13
CA ASP A 129 8.03 -4.28 13.01
C ASP A 129 8.29 -3.59 14.37
N ALA A 130 7.50 -2.58 14.74
CA ALA A 130 7.64 -1.96 16.06
C ALA A 130 7.18 -2.94 17.15
N PRO A 131 7.97 -3.16 18.21
CA PRO A 131 7.49 -3.93 19.36
C PRO A 131 6.24 -3.27 19.94
N PRO A 132 5.27 -4.05 20.45
CA PRO A 132 4.06 -3.50 21.05
C PRO A 132 4.42 -2.49 22.15
N PRO A 133 3.62 -1.41 22.30
CA PRO A 133 3.88 -0.40 23.33
C PRO A 133 3.94 -1.05 24.72
N GLU A 134 4.81 -0.54 25.60
CA GLU A 134 5.01 -1.08 26.95
C GLU A 134 3.73 -1.22 27.79
N SER A 135 2.68 -0.47 27.42
CA SER A 135 1.33 -0.56 28.01
C SER A 135 0.61 -1.90 27.81
N GLU A 136 1.10 -2.78 26.92
CA GLU A 136 0.49 -4.08 26.60
C GLU A 136 1.33 -5.29 27.06
N ARG A 137 2.44 -5.07 27.79
CA ARG A 137 3.23 -6.19 28.34
C ARG A 137 2.59 -6.66 29.65
N PRO A 138 2.22 -7.95 29.79
CA PRO A 138 1.84 -8.48 31.09
C PRO A 138 3.04 -8.38 32.03
N ALA A 139 2.77 -7.94 33.27
CA ALA A 139 3.75 -7.81 34.35
C ALA A 139 4.38 -9.15 34.75
#